data_AF-A0A7S2YA25-F1
#
_entry.id   AF-A0A7S2YA25-F1
#
_cell.length_a   1.000
_cell.length_b   1.000
_cell.length_c   1.000
_cell.angle_alpha   90.00
_cell.angle_beta   90.00
_cell.angle_gamma   90.00
#
_symmetry.space_group_name_H-M   'P 1'
#
loop_
_entity.id
_entity.type
_entity.pdbx_description
1 polymer ?
#
loop_
_entity_poly.entity_id
_entity_poly.type
_entity_poly.pdbx_seq_one_letter_code
_entity_poly.pdbx_strand_id
1 'polypeptide(L)'
;MRAFSSHMNHRRCGPSKKTSMPSSRRSEQGQNPNARTPVSYIEREDADDALVPSIQPLSEHSSTCRGMLELEMSSSSLLTFATDGDQTTPPVSVQECSQNSNKHLGQRQPPPSPLDLEREKTRLESFEAYVLVSILTASASFALLCEMELSAYEEPFSTSYGACLATIFISGLSAIAGLHATIVFSLCVLYGKTALGLQKDLQYTQFVKDTAPQRVRAFNSFSASLLLFAIQVELMLCEKAPQSFRLPALVVAVFTTYWIFMDWQDILESAKSIFEPPAKPASPSTVGS
;
A
#
# COMPACT_ATOMS: atom_id res chain seq x y z
N MET A 1 -3.57 -17.72 54.15
CA MET A 1 -3.58 -16.71 55.23
C MET A 1 -2.23 -16.02 55.30
N ARG A 2 -2.14 -14.74 54.90
CA ARG A 2 -1.25 -13.70 55.46
C ARG A 2 -1.76 -12.37 54.90
N ALA A 3 -2.16 -11.46 55.79
CA ALA A 3 -2.73 -10.19 55.40
C ALA A 3 -1.63 -9.21 55.00
N PHE A 4 -1.91 -8.33 54.05
CA PHE A 4 -1.19 -7.06 53.91
C PHE A 4 -2.18 -5.92 54.10
N SER A 5 -1.86 -5.05 55.05
CA SER A 5 -2.76 -4.00 55.53
C SER A 5 -2.57 -2.72 54.74
N SER A 6 -3.71 -2.10 54.43
CA SER A 6 -3.95 -0.68 54.17
C SER A 6 -2.79 0.30 54.44
N HIS A 7 -2.58 1.21 53.48
CA HIS A 7 -2.46 2.62 53.86
C HIS A 7 -3.08 3.56 52.82
N MET A 8 -4.00 4.41 53.28
CA MET A 8 -4.63 5.47 52.49
C MET A 8 -3.64 6.58 52.13
N ASN A 9 -3.89 7.28 51.03
CA ASN A 9 -3.54 8.70 50.95
C ASN A 9 -4.57 9.49 50.10
N HIS A 10 -5.50 10.16 50.77
CA HIS A 10 -6.35 11.20 50.18
C HIS A 10 -5.49 12.43 49.82
N ARG A 11 -5.50 12.91 48.56
CA ARG A 11 -5.27 14.34 48.27
C ARG A 11 -6.14 14.91 47.13
N ARG A 12 -7.22 15.58 47.57
CA ARG A 12 -7.76 16.88 47.09
C ARG A 12 -8.23 17.03 45.63
N CYS A 13 -9.55 17.16 45.49
CA CYS A 13 -10.16 17.98 44.44
C CYS A 13 -9.76 19.46 44.58
N GLY A 14 -9.69 20.17 43.45
CA GLY A 14 -9.50 21.62 43.34
C GLY A 14 -10.32 22.19 42.17
N PRO A 15 -10.71 23.48 42.17
CA PRO A 15 -11.99 23.88 41.60
C PRO A 15 -11.97 24.38 40.14
N SER A 16 -13.13 24.15 39.51
CA SER A 16 -13.62 24.81 38.29
C SER A 16 -13.38 26.33 38.26
N LYS A 17 -12.80 26.82 37.15
CA LYS A 17 -12.98 28.21 36.71
C LYS A 17 -13.90 28.25 35.50
N LYS A 18 -15.09 28.81 35.71
CA LYS A 18 -15.96 29.28 34.63
C LYS A 18 -15.34 30.55 34.03
N THR A 19 -15.21 30.59 32.71
CA THR A 19 -15.00 31.86 31.99
C THR A 19 -16.11 31.96 30.94
N SER A 20 -16.82 33.08 30.95
CA SER A 20 -18.11 33.25 30.26
C SER A 20 -18.08 34.45 29.33
N MET A 21 -18.87 34.38 28.25
CA MET A 21 -19.27 35.49 27.35
C MET A 21 -18.17 35.99 26.37
N PRO A 22 -18.55 36.69 25.26
CA PRO A 22 -19.90 37.05 24.82
C PRO A 22 -20.31 36.58 23.41
N SER A 23 -21.63 36.57 23.21
CA SER A 23 -22.31 36.57 21.90
C SER A 23 -22.01 37.84 21.09
N SER A 24 -21.88 37.73 19.76
CA SER A 24 -22.23 38.82 18.85
C SER A 24 -22.72 38.33 17.48
N ARG A 25 -23.60 39.11 16.85
CA ARG A 25 -24.38 38.80 15.64
C ARG A 25 -23.71 39.32 14.36
N ARG A 26 -23.83 38.57 13.27
CA ARG A 26 -24.31 39.00 11.92
C ARG A 26 -24.39 37.73 11.05
N SER A 27 -25.54 37.30 10.54
CA SER A 27 -26.35 37.93 9.49
C SER A 27 -25.59 38.08 8.17
N GLU A 28 -25.76 37.11 7.27
CA GLU A 28 -26.15 37.44 5.90
C GLU A 28 -26.99 36.31 5.27
N GLN A 29 -27.94 36.71 4.42
CA GLN A 29 -29.11 35.92 4.02
C GLN A 29 -29.09 35.78 2.49
N GLY A 30 -28.35 34.78 2.00
CA GLY A 30 -28.21 34.49 0.57
C GLY A 30 -29.39 33.70 0.01
N GLN A 31 -30.45 34.41 -0.38
CA GLN A 31 -31.70 33.83 -0.87
C GLN A 31 -31.63 33.61 -2.40
N ASN A 32 -31.69 32.35 -2.87
CA ASN A 32 -31.83 32.03 -4.30
C ASN A 32 -33.01 31.07 -4.55
N PRO A 33 -34.15 31.57 -5.08
CA PRO A 33 -35.31 30.75 -5.41
C PRO A 33 -35.54 30.60 -6.93
N ASN A 34 -35.47 29.38 -7.45
CA ASN A 34 -36.28 28.83 -8.57
C ASN A 34 -35.90 27.33 -8.73
N ALA A 35 -36.78 26.32 -8.53
CA ALA A 35 -37.97 25.96 -9.34
C ALA A 35 -37.55 25.54 -10.77
N ARG A 36 -37.81 24.36 -11.36
CA ARG A 36 -38.84 23.28 -11.28
C ARG A 36 -38.22 21.95 -11.84
N THR A 37 -38.77 20.72 -11.86
CA THR A 37 -40.04 20.05 -11.43
C THR A 37 -39.73 18.53 -11.24
N PRO A 38 -40.61 17.68 -10.66
CA PRO A 38 -40.34 16.26 -10.41
C PRO A 38 -40.73 15.32 -11.56
N VAL A 39 -40.23 14.08 -11.52
CA VAL A 39 -40.79 12.91 -12.23
C VAL A 39 -41.06 11.81 -11.21
N SER A 40 -42.22 11.18 -11.28
CA SER A 40 -42.75 10.23 -10.30
C SER A 40 -43.28 8.96 -10.97
N TYR A 41 -42.85 7.80 -10.50
CA TYR A 41 -43.47 6.46 -10.53
C TYR A 41 -42.67 5.64 -9.49
N ILE A 42 -43.17 5.09 -8.38
CA ILE A 42 -44.34 4.24 -8.06
C ILE A 42 -44.25 2.82 -8.64
N GLU A 43 -43.77 1.91 -7.78
CA GLU A 43 -44.09 0.48 -7.52
C GLU A 43 -42.89 -0.05 -6.68
N ARG A 44 -42.96 -0.52 -5.42
CA ARG A 44 -43.96 -1.10 -4.50
C ARG A 44 -44.27 -2.59 -4.73
N GLU A 45 -43.92 -3.38 -3.71
CA GLU A 45 -44.11 -4.82 -3.40
C GLU A 45 -42.72 -5.46 -3.12
N ASP A 46 -42.46 -6.30 -2.12
CA ASP A 46 -43.06 -6.56 -0.79
C ASP A 46 -41.88 -7.08 0.09
N ALA A 47 -41.67 -6.62 1.33
CA ALA A 47 -42.27 -7.14 2.56
C ALA A 47 -42.05 -8.65 2.78
N ASP A 48 -40.97 -9.02 3.48
CA ASP A 48 -40.90 -10.26 4.27
C ASP A 48 -40.05 -10.03 5.54
N ASP A 49 -40.62 -10.36 6.70
CA ASP A 49 -40.07 -10.06 8.02
C ASP A 49 -39.07 -11.11 8.53
N ALA A 50 -37.90 -10.68 9.00
CA ALA A 50 -36.99 -11.52 9.78
C ALA A 50 -36.36 -10.76 10.95
N LEU A 51 -36.60 -11.24 12.17
CA LEU A 51 -36.23 -10.62 13.44
C LEU A 51 -34.74 -10.24 13.54
N VAL A 52 -34.46 -8.96 13.83
CA VAL A 52 -33.16 -8.48 14.30
C VAL A 52 -33.25 -8.17 15.81
N PRO A 53 -32.37 -8.73 16.67
CA PRO A 53 -32.41 -8.47 18.10
C PRO A 53 -31.91 -7.06 18.44
N SER A 54 -32.59 -6.42 19.38
CA SER A 54 -32.28 -5.06 19.85
C SER A 54 -30.97 -5.04 20.66
N ILE A 55 -29.94 -4.40 20.10
CA ILE A 55 -28.69 -4.07 20.81
C ILE A 55 -28.71 -2.59 21.17
N GLN A 56 -28.51 -2.28 22.46
CA GLN A 56 -28.50 -0.90 22.96
C GLN A 56 -27.26 -0.13 22.44
N PRO A 57 -27.40 1.17 22.13
CA PRO A 57 -26.28 1.99 21.67
C PRO A 57 -25.30 2.26 22.82
N LEU A 58 -24.07 1.78 22.68
CA LEU A 58 -22.98 2.11 23.58
C LEU A 58 -22.40 3.48 23.20
N SER A 59 -22.12 4.31 24.21
CA SER A 59 -21.97 5.76 24.07
C SER A 59 -20.79 6.23 23.22
N GLU A 60 -21.01 7.36 22.54
CA GLU A 60 -20.07 8.11 21.71
C GLU A 60 -18.72 8.38 22.41
N HIS A 61 -17.61 7.94 21.80
CA HIS A 61 -16.29 8.56 21.95
C HIS A 61 -15.27 8.07 20.89
N SER A 62 -15.59 8.23 19.58
CA SER A 62 -14.58 8.21 18.51
C SER A 62 -15.13 8.86 17.22
N SER A 63 -15.04 10.19 17.14
CA SER A 63 -15.50 10.97 15.99
C SER A 63 -14.38 11.49 15.08
N THR A 64 -13.11 11.16 15.39
CA THR A 64 -11.94 11.77 14.71
C THR A 64 -11.44 10.99 13.50
N CYS A 65 -11.50 9.65 13.48
CA CYS A 65 -10.89 8.85 12.40
C CYS A 65 -11.82 8.52 11.22
N ARG A 66 -13.13 8.84 11.28
CA ARG A 66 -14.07 8.46 10.21
C ARG A 66 -13.92 9.29 8.91
N GLY A 67 -13.22 10.43 8.98
CA GLY A 67 -13.03 11.33 7.83
C GLY A 67 -11.92 10.98 6.84
N MET A 68 -11.02 10.03 7.16
CA MET A 68 -9.92 9.66 6.25
C MET A 68 -10.25 8.49 5.31
N LEU A 69 -11.14 7.57 5.69
CA LEU A 69 -11.48 6.42 4.85
C LEU A 69 -12.41 6.75 3.67
N GLU A 70 -13.21 7.83 3.74
CA GLU A 70 -14.00 8.29 2.58
C GLU A 70 -13.15 8.99 1.49
N LEU A 71 -11.88 9.30 1.74
CA LEU A 71 -10.98 9.87 0.73
C LEU A 71 -10.26 8.82 -0.13
N GLU A 72 -10.06 7.58 0.34
CA GLU A 72 -9.39 6.54 -0.46
C GLU A 72 -10.28 5.92 -1.56
N MET A 73 -11.62 5.99 -1.43
CA MET A 73 -12.53 5.44 -2.45
C MET A 73 -12.66 6.31 -3.72
N SER A 74 -11.95 7.44 -3.80
CA SER A 74 -11.79 8.24 -5.02
C SER A 74 -10.46 7.97 -5.76
N SER A 75 -9.76 6.87 -5.43
CA SER A 75 -8.49 6.50 -6.09
C SER A 75 -8.63 6.14 -7.57
N SER A 76 -9.85 5.90 -8.07
CA SER A 76 -10.13 5.80 -9.52
C SER A 76 -9.89 7.11 -10.28
N SER A 77 -9.76 8.25 -9.59
CA SER A 77 -9.47 9.57 -10.19
C SER A 77 -7.98 9.95 -10.15
N LEU A 78 -7.16 9.25 -9.36
CA LEU A 78 -5.74 9.60 -9.17
C LEU A 78 -4.79 9.07 -10.26
N LEU A 79 -5.33 8.42 -11.29
CA LEU A 79 -4.62 8.09 -12.53
C LEU A 79 -4.87 9.11 -13.67
N THR A 80 -5.50 10.25 -13.36
CA THR A 80 -5.57 11.43 -14.23
C THR A 80 -4.47 12.43 -13.85
N PHE A 81 -3.20 12.02 -13.98
CA PHE A 81 -2.10 12.97 -13.87
C PHE A 81 -2.04 13.82 -15.14
N ALA A 82 -2.33 15.11 -15.00
CA ALA A 82 -2.62 15.99 -16.11
C ALA A 82 -1.45 16.15 -17.09
N THR A 83 -1.71 15.89 -18.38
CA THR A 83 -0.98 16.51 -19.49
C THR A 83 -1.59 17.87 -19.80
N ASP A 84 -1.40 18.81 -18.88
CA ASP A 84 -1.53 20.26 -19.04
C ASP A 84 -0.37 20.84 -18.23
N GLY A 85 0.44 21.77 -18.71
CA GLY A 85 0.24 22.67 -19.82
C GLY A 85 0.90 23.98 -19.41
N ASP A 86 2.01 24.32 -20.07
CA ASP A 86 2.76 25.58 -19.98
C ASP A 86 3.94 25.72 -18.95
N GLN A 87 4.90 26.54 -19.39
CA GLN A 87 6.02 27.20 -18.72
C GLN A 87 7.30 26.43 -18.28
N THR A 88 8.24 26.40 -19.23
CA THR A 88 9.58 26.99 -19.10
C THR A 88 10.53 26.44 -18.02
N THR A 89 11.01 25.20 -18.23
CA THR A 89 12.32 24.79 -17.70
C THR A 89 13.45 25.13 -18.70
N PRO A 90 14.63 25.58 -18.22
CA PRO A 90 15.78 25.80 -19.10
C PRO A 90 16.28 24.46 -19.68
N PRO A 91 16.97 24.47 -20.83
CA PRO A 91 17.37 23.25 -21.52
C PRO A 91 18.38 22.46 -20.68
N VAL A 92 17.89 21.43 -19.98
CA VAL A 92 18.76 20.35 -19.48
C VAL A 92 19.33 19.66 -20.70
N SER A 93 20.61 19.90 -20.97
CA SER A 93 21.36 19.23 -22.01
C SER A 93 21.44 17.74 -21.69
N VAL A 94 20.48 16.96 -22.20
CA VAL A 94 20.56 15.50 -22.26
C VAL A 94 21.73 15.16 -23.16
N GLN A 95 22.90 15.01 -22.54
CA GLN A 95 24.16 14.81 -23.23
C GLN A 95 24.09 13.49 -24.01
N GLU A 96 24.07 13.60 -25.33
CA GLU A 96 23.95 12.48 -26.25
C GLU A 96 25.07 11.45 -26.05
N CYS A 97 24.78 10.39 -25.30
CA CYS A 97 25.58 9.17 -25.33
C CYS A 97 25.21 8.34 -26.58
N SER A 98 25.23 8.99 -27.75
CA SER A 98 24.72 8.49 -29.03
C SER A 98 25.79 8.59 -30.13
N GLN A 99 26.99 8.06 -29.87
CA GLN A 99 28.10 8.21 -30.83
C GLN A 99 29.14 7.07 -30.86
N ASN A 100 28.73 5.79 -30.80
CA ASN A 100 29.63 4.71 -31.27
C ASN A 100 29.00 3.37 -31.74
N SER A 101 27.69 3.26 -32.02
CA SER A 101 27.04 1.99 -32.39
C SER A 101 26.78 1.81 -33.90
N ASN A 102 27.76 2.15 -34.75
CA ASN A 102 27.59 2.16 -36.22
C ASN A 102 28.12 0.91 -36.96
N LYS A 103 28.42 -0.20 -36.26
CA LYS A 103 29.01 -1.42 -36.86
C LYS A 103 28.08 -2.65 -36.96
N HIS A 104 26.77 -2.49 -36.71
CA HIS A 104 25.80 -3.60 -36.80
C HIS A 104 24.49 -3.27 -37.56
N LEU A 105 24.53 -2.34 -38.51
CA LEU A 105 23.40 -1.99 -39.40
C LEU A 105 23.02 -3.06 -40.44
N GLY A 106 23.55 -4.28 -40.35
CA GLY A 106 23.42 -5.33 -41.39
C GLY A 106 22.32 -6.36 -41.16
N GLN A 107 21.95 -6.67 -39.91
CA GLN A 107 20.85 -7.59 -39.63
C GLN A 107 19.54 -6.82 -39.49
N ARG A 108 18.74 -6.82 -40.56
CA ARG A 108 17.29 -6.63 -40.44
C ARG A 108 16.75 -7.75 -39.54
N GLN A 109 16.50 -7.44 -38.28
CA GLN A 109 15.54 -8.24 -37.52
C GLN A 109 14.22 -8.23 -38.30
N PRO A 110 13.56 -9.39 -38.50
CA PRO A 110 12.21 -9.40 -39.06
C PRO A 110 11.31 -8.54 -38.16
N PRO A 111 10.29 -7.87 -38.72
CA PRO A 111 9.34 -7.10 -37.91
C PRO A 111 8.76 -8.01 -36.81
N PRO A 112 8.64 -7.51 -35.56
CA PRO A 112 8.15 -8.32 -34.45
C PRO A 112 6.77 -8.89 -34.79
N SER A 113 6.50 -10.13 -34.36
CA SER A 113 5.21 -10.73 -34.67
C SER A 113 4.12 -10.02 -33.84
N PRO A 114 2.88 -9.87 -34.35
CA PRO A 114 1.81 -9.21 -33.58
C PRO A 114 1.56 -9.85 -32.21
N LEU A 115 1.85 -11.15 -32.08
CA LEU A 115 1.74 -11.92 -30.83
C LEU A 115 2.76 -11.50 -29.76
N ASP A 116 3.91 -10.96 -30.15
CA ASP A 116 4.94 -10.51 -29.22
C ASP A 116 4.47 -9.24 -28.47
N LEU A 117 3.84 -8.30 -29.19
CA LEU A 117 3.35 -7.05 -28.62
C LEU A 117 2.22 -7.26 -27.59
N GLU A 118 1.26 -8.15 -27.87
CA GLU A 118 0.22 -8.48 -26.90
C GLU A 118 0.81 -9.09 -25.62
N ARG A 119 1.79 -9.97 -25.76
CA ARG A 119 2.50 -10.60 -24.64
C ARG A 119 3.28 -9.58 -23.81
N GLU A 120 3.90 -8.59 -24.44
CA GLU A 120 4.60 -7.51 -23.75
C GLU A 120 3.64 -6.58 -23.00
N LYS A 121 2.47 -6.29 -23.59
CA LYS A 121 1.40 -5.53 -22.93
C LYS A 121 0.89 -6.25 -21.67
N THR A 122 0.58 -7.56 -21.75
CA THR A 122 0.12 -8.35 -20.59
C THR A 122 1.17 -8.41 -19.48
N ARG A 123 2.47 -8.52 -19.83
CA ARG A 123 3.55 -8.42 -18.84
C ARG A 123 3.56 -7.08 -18.12
N LEU A 124 3.26 -6.00 -18.82
CA LEU A 124 3.21 -4.65 -18.24
C LEU A 124 1.99 -4.45 -17.32
N GLU A 125 0.82 -4.97 -17.70
CA GLU A 125 -0.39 -4.96 -16.88
C GLU A 125 -0.17 -5.69 -15.54
N SER A 126 0.65 -6.75 -15.51
CA SER A 126 1.02 -7.43 -14.26
C SER A 126 1.74 -6.53 -13.23
N PHE A 127 2.43 -5.48 -13.66
CA PHE A 127 3.08 -4.54 -12.74
C PHE A 127 2.08 -3.61 -12.03
N GLU A 128 0.91 -3.36 -12.62
CA GLU A 128 -0.11 -2.50 -12.01
C GLU A 128 -0.71 -3.14 -10.75
N ALA A 129 -0.85 -4.47 -10.72
CA ALA A 129 -1.25 -5.21 -9.53
C ALA A 129 -0.24 -5.03 -8.37
N TYR A 130 1.08 -5.13 -8.64
CA TYR A 130 2.09 -4.89 -7.61
C TYR A 130 2.10 -3.45 -7.12
N VAL A 131 1.88 -2.46 -8.00
CA VAL A 131 1.74 -1.04 -7.61
C VAL A 131 0.57 -0.85 -6.64
N LEU A 132 -0.62 -1.37 -6.96
CA LEU A 132 -1.81 -1.23 -6.12
C LEU A 132 -1.63 -1.85 -4.73
N VAL A 133 -1.10 -3.09 -4.67
CA VAL A 133 -0.85 -3.77 -3.39
C VAL A 133 0.25 -3.06 -2.58
N SER A 134 1.30 -2.55 -3.25
CA SER A 134 2.37 -1.79 -2.58
C SER A 134 1.86 -0.49 -1.96
N ILE A 135 0.99 0.24 -2.67
CA ILE A 135 0.37 1.49 -2.17
C ILE A 135 -0.51 1.18 -0.96
N LEU A 136 -1.42 0.20 -1.06
CA LEU A 136 -2.32 -0.19 0.04
C LEU A 136 -1.55 -0.63 1.29
N THR A 137 -0.47 -1.40 1.10
CA THR A 137 0.42 -1.83 2.19
C THR A 137 1.10 -0.63 2.85
N ALA A 138 1.58 0.32 2.04
CA ALA A 138 2.24 1.52 2.54
C ALA A 138 1.27 2.50 3.22
N SER A 139 0.05 2.70 2.68
CA SER A 139 -0.95 3.59 3.30
C SER A 139 -1.46 3.03 4.62
N ALA A 140 -1.75 1.73 4.69
CA ALA A 140 -2.12 1.06 5.94
C ALA A 140 -0.98 1.10 6.98
N SER A 141 0.27 0.84 6.57
CA SER A 141 1.44 0.90 7.46
C SER A 141 1.67 2.33 8.00
N PHE A 142 1.44 3.34 7.17
CA PHE A 142 1.58 4.76 7.54
C PHE A 142 0.43 5.26 8.42
N ALA A 143 -0.82 4.84 8.17
CA ALA A 143 -1.95 5.18 9.03
C ALA A 143 -1.73 4.68 10.47
N LEU A 144 -1.28 3.44 10.63
CA LEU A 144 -0.92 2.87 11.93
C LEU A 144 0.24 3.61 12.61
N LEU A 145 1.21 4.14 11.84
CA LEU A 145 2.28 4.98 12.36
C LEU A 145 1.75 6.32 12.91
N CYS A 146 0.70 6.89 12.30
CA CYS A 146 0.05 8.12 12.75
C CYS A 146 -0.88 7.95 13.96
N GLU A 147 -1.49 6.77 14.15
CA GLU A 147 -2.35 6.48 15.32
C GLU A 147 -1.56 6.29 16.63
N MET A 148 -0.25 6.06 16.54
CA MET A 148 0.63 5.77 17.68
C MET A 148 1.03 7.06 18.43
N GLU A 149 0.18 7.54 19.35
CA GLU A 149 0.51 8.68 20.21
C GLU A 149 1.68 8.36 21.16
N LEU A 150 2.83 9.02 20.92
CA LEU A 150 4.04 8.89 21.75
C LEU A 150 3.87 9.38 23.21
N SER A 151 2.74 10.05 23.51
CA SER A 151 2.42 10.73 24.77
C SER A 151 2.24 9.81 25.98
N ALA A 152 2.00 8.51 25.77
CA ALA A 152 1.55 7.59 26.82
C ALA A 152 2.67 6.96 27.70
N TYR A 153 3.95 7.28 27.45
CA TYR A 153 5.10 6.53 27.99
C TYR A 153 6.07 7.38 28.84
N GLU A 154 5.61 7.89 29.98
CA GLU A 154 6.50 8.56 30.97
C GLU A 154 7.36 7.59 31.79
N GLU A 155 7.10 6.28 31.75
CA GLU A 155 7.85 5.23 32.48
C GLU A 155 8.81 4.46 31.56
N PRO A 156 10.11 4.85 31.48
CA PRO A 156 11.06 4.38 30.46
C PRO A 156 11.52 2.91 30.59
N PHE A 157 11.02 2.16 31.57
CA PHE A 157 11.42 0.77 31.85
C PHE A 157 10.28 -0.25 31.72
N SER A 158 9.09 0.14 31.24
CA SER A 158 8.01 -0.84 31.00
C SER A 158 8.28 -1.68 29.74
N THR A 159 7.99 -2.98 29.80
CA THR A 159 8.09 -3.89 28.63
C THR A 159 7.25 -3.44 27.43
N SER A 160 6.22 -2.62 27.68
CA SER A 160 5.35 -2.03 26.66
C SER A 160 6.06 -0.98 25.80
N TYR A 161 7.05 -0.26 26.35
CA TYR A 161 7.79 0.76 25.60
C TYR A 161 8.61 0.15 24.45
N GLY A 162 9.27 -0.99 24.70
CA GLY A 162 10.02 -1.72 23.68
C GLY A 162 9.13 -2.25 22.55
N ALA A 163 7.93 -2.72 22.87
CA ALA A 163 6.94 -3.15 21.87
C ALA A 163 6.44 -1.97 21.02
N CYS A 164 6.12 -0.84 21.65
CA CYS A 164 5.71 0.38 20.94
C CYS A 164 6.79 0.85 19.94
N LEU A 165 8.05 0.95 20.38
CA LEU A 165 9.17 1.29 19.49
C LEU A 165 9.33 0.28 18.36
N ALA A 166 9.25 -1.02 18.64
CA ALA A 166 9.35 -2.05 17.60
C ALA A 166 8.25 -1.89 16.54
N THR A 167 7.00 -1.65 16.96
CA THR A 167 5.88 -1.36 16.04
C THR A 167 6.16 -0.10 15.21
N ILE A 168 6.62 1.00 15.80
CA ILE A 168 6.99 2.24 15.06
C ILE A 168 8.05 1.94 13.98
N PHE A 169 9.14 1.25 14.35
CA PHE A 169 10.21 0.90 13.41
C PHE A 169 9.73 -0.03 12.29
N ILE A 170 8.97 -1.07 12.61
CA ILE A 170 8.42 -2.02 11.61
C ILE A 170 7.45 -1.31 10.67
N SER A 171 6.56 -0.46 11.19
CA SER A 171 5.59 0.32 10.41
C SER A 171 6.30 1.26 9.41
N GLY A 172 7.32 1.98 9.88
CA GLY A 172 8.12 2.87 9.04
C GLY A 172 8.91 2.13 7.95
N LEU A 173 9.53 0.99 8.29
CA LEU A 173 10.26 0.17 7.32
C LEU A 173 9.31 -0.46 6.28
N SER A 174 8.14 -0.94 6.71
CA SER A 174 7.09 -1.47 5.83
C SER A 174 6.64 -0.40 4.82
N ALA A 175 6.28 0.79 5.30
CA ALA A 175 5.83 1.89 4.45
C ALA A 175 6.90 2.34 3.45
N ILE A 176 8.16 2.50 3.88
CA ILE A 176 9.26 2.90 3.00
C ILE A 176 9.56 1.81 1.95
N ALA A 177 9.53 0.53 2.31
CA ALA A 177 9.74 -0.57 1.39
C ALA A 177 8.62 -0.69 0.34
N GLY A 178 7.36 -0.49 0.75
CA GLY A 178 6.20 -0.44 -0.15
C GLY A 178 6.25 0.76 -1.10
N LEU A 179 6.63 1.94 -0.62
CA LEU A 179 6.84 3.12 -1.46
C LEU A 179 7.97 2.94 -2.48
N HIS A 180 9.09 2.31 -2.09
CA HIS A 180 10.18 1.99 -3.02
C HIS A 180 9.72 1.06 -4.15
N ALA A 181 8.99 0.00 -3.82
CA ALA A 181 8.40 -0.91 -4.81
C ALA A 181 7.43 -0.18 -5.74
N THR A 182 6.52 0.61 -5.16
CA THR A 182 5.54 1.45 -5.89
C THR A 182 6.22 2.33 -6.93
N ILE A 183 7.25 3.10 -6.53
CA ILE A 183 7.94 4.04 -7.42
C ILE A 183 8.58 3.29 -8.60
N VAL A 184 9.31 2.20 -8.35
CA VAL A 184 10.00 1.47 -9.41
C VAL A 184 9.02 0.79 -10.38
N PHE A 185 7.95 0.17 -9.88
CA PHE A 185 6.96 -0.47 -10.75
C PHE A 185 6.13 0.54 -11.53
N SER A 186 5.69 1.66 -10.92
CA SER A 186 4.99 2.74 -11.62
C SER A 186 5.82 3.36 -12.74
N LEU A 187 7.13 3.58 -12.53
CA LEU A 187 8.03 4.05 -13.59
C LEU A 187 8.18 3.01 -14.71
N CYS A 188 8.24 1.72 -14.38
CA CYS A 188 8.28 0.64 -15.39
C CYS A 188 7.00 0.60 -16.23
N VAL A 189 5.82 0.76 -15.62
CA VAL A 189 4.53 0.83 -16.31
C VAL A 189 4.45 2.08 -17.18
N LEU A 190 4.75 3.26 -16.63
CA LEU A 190 4.63 4.54 -17.34
C LEU A 190 5.51 4.56 -18.59
N TYR A 191 6.83 4.36 -18.44
CA TYR A 191 7.74 4.37 -19.58
C TYR A 191 7.51 3.18 -20.53
N GLY A 192 7.07 2.03 -20.02
CA GLY A 192 6.68 0.89 -20.85
C GLY A 192 5.49 1.22 -21.76
N LYS A 193 4.38 1.74 -21.20
CA LYS A 193 3.20 2.16 -21.98
C LYS A 193 3.55 3.28 -22.96
N THR A 194 4.39 4.24 -22.56
CA THR A 194 4.85 5.31 -23.47
C THR A 194 5.68 4.79 -24.64
N ALA A 195 6.61 3.86 -24.42
CA ALA A 195 7.44 3.31 -25.50
C ALA A 195 6.60 2.50 -26.51
N LEU A 196 5.67 1.67 -26.02
CA LEU A 196 4.73 0.91 -26.86
C LEU A 196 3.76 1.85 -27.62
N GLY A 197 3.23 2.88 -26.95
CA GLY A 197 2.36 3.88 -27.58
C GLY A 197 3.03 4.70 -28.68
N LEU A 198 4.36 4.86 -28.62
CA LEU A 198 5.17 5.51 -29.64
C LEU A 198 5.69 4.54 -30.73
N GLN A 199 5.30 3.26 -30.71
CA GLN A 199 5.78 2.21 -31.63
C GLN A 199 7.33 2.08 -31.62
N LYS A 200 7.93 2.19 -30.43
CA LYS A 200 9.38 2.19 -30.19
C LYS A 200 9.83 0.88 -29.53
N ASP A 201 9.49 -0.24 -30.16
CA ASP A 201 9.61 -1.61 -29.62
C ASP A 201 11.07 -1.99 -29.27
N LEU A 202 12.03 -1.51 -30.07
CA LEU A 202 13.47 -1.71 -29.80
C LEU A 202 13.91 -0.97 -28.53
N GLN A 203 13.44 0.26 -28.33
CA GLN A 203 13.73 1.05 -27.13
C GLN A 203 12.99 0.48 -25.91
N TYR A 204 11.78 -0.04 -26.08
CA TYR A 204 11.06 -0.80 -25.04
C TYR A 204 11.85 -2.04 -24.61
N THR A 205 12.28 -2.87 -25.57
CA THR A 205 13.08 -4.08 -25.30
C THR A 205 14.37 -3.74 -24.55
N GLN A 206 15.07 -2.68 -24.99
CA GLN A 206 16.27 -2.20 -24.32
C GLN A 206 15.96 -1.71 -22.89
N PHE A 207 14.94 -0.86 -22.71
CA PHE A 207 14.51 -0.38 -21.39
C PHE A 207 14.18 -1.53 -20.43
N VAL A 208 13.43 -2.54 -20.88
CA VAL A 208 13.08 -3.71 -20.07
C VAL A 208 14.31 -4.55 -19.71
N LYS A 209 15.32 -4.62 -20.58
CA LYS A 209 16.59 -5.28 -20.29
C LYS A 209 17.43 -4.49 -19.28
N ASP A 210 17.60 -3.19 -19.51
CA ASP A 210 18.48 -2.32 -18.72
C ASP A 210 17.91 -2.05 -17.31
N THR A 211 16.57 -2.10 -17.14
CA THR A 211 15.89 -1.97 -15.83
C THR A 211 15.66 -3.30 -15.10
N ALA A 212 16.13 -4.43 -15.63
CA ALA A 212 15.93 -5.75 -15.01
C ALA A 212 16.44 -5.85 -13.55
N PRO A 213 17.67 -5.41 -13.18
CA PRO A 213 18.13 -5.54 -11.80
C PRO A 213 17.37 -4.62 -10.82
N GLN A 214 16.85 -3.48 -11.29
CA GLN A 214 16.01 -2.58 -10.49
C GLN A 214 14.66 -3.24 -10.18
N ARG A 215 14.03 -3.91 -11.16
CA ARG A 215 12.78 -4.66 -10.92
C ARG A 215 12.95 -5.80 -9.92
N VAL A 216 14.06 -6.54 -9.96
CA VAL A 216 14.35 -7.59 -8.97
C VAL A 216 14.51 -6.99 -7.56
N ARG A 217 15.22 -5.86 -7.42
CA ARG A 217 15.33 -5.15 -6.14
C ARG A 217 13.99 -4.65 -5.63
N ALA A 218 13.15 -4.08 -6.50
CA ALA A 218 11.80 -3.63 -6.16
C ALA A 218 10.88 -4.79 -5.73
N PHE A 219 10.95 -5.94 -6.41
CA PHE A 219 10.22 -7.15 -6.03
C PHE A 219 10.64 -7.69 -4.65
N ASN A 220 11.94 -7.64 -4.33
CA ASN A 220 12.43 -7.99 -3.00
C ASN A 220 11.95 -6.98 -1.93
N SER A 221 11.93 -5.67 -2.23
CA SER A 221 11.35 -4.67 -1.33
C SER A 221 9.85 -4.85 -1.12
N PHE A 222 9.10 -5.16 -2.18
CA PHE A 222 7.68 -5.48 -2.13
C PHE A 222 7.41 -6.68 -1.21
N SER A 223 8.12 -7.78 -1.45
CA SER A 223 8.01 -8.99 -0.63
C SER A 223 8.35 -8.72 0.84
N ALA A 224 9.38 -7.90 1.10
CA ALA A 224 9.73 -7.48 2.45
C ALA A 224 8.67 -6.59 3.10
N SER A 225 8.04 -5.66 2.36
CA SER A 225 6.95 -4.84 2.89
C SER A 225 5.72 -5.66 3.26
N LEU A 226 5.36 -6.68 2.45
CA LEU A 226 4.25 -7.57 2.78
C LEU A 226 4.51 -8.38 4.06
N LEU A 227 5.73 -8.90 4.22
CA LEU A 227 6.11 -9.65 5.44
C LEU A 227 6.15 -8.75 6.68
N LEU A 228 6.70 -7.53 6.56
CA LEU A 228 6.71 -6.56 7.66
C LEU A 228 5.30 -6.11 8.03
N PHE A 229 4.42 -5.92 7.04
CA PHE A 229 3.02 -5.58 7.27
C PHE A 229 2.23 -6.71 7.94
N ALA A 230 2.46 -7.98 7.57
CA ALA A 230 1.86 -9.12 8.27
C ALA A 230 2.26 -9.13 9.75
N ILE A 231 3.55 -8.97 10.05
CA ILE A 231 4.07 -8.86 11.43
C ILE A 231 3.47 -7.63 12.15
N GLN A 232 3.31 -6.50 11.46
CA GLN A 232 2.70 -5.29 12.01
C GLN A 232 1.24 -5.53 12.41
N VAL A 233 0.43 -6.20 11.57
CA VAL A 233 -0.97 -6.55 11.87
C VAL A 233 -1.04 -7.50 13.07
N GLU A 234 -0.13 -8.48 13.17
CA GLU A 234 -0.05 -9.38 14.33
C GLU A 234 0.32 -8.65 15.63
N LEU A 235 1.25 -7.70 15.58
CA LEU A 235 1.61 -6.87 16.74
C LEU A 235 0.44 -6.00 17.20
N MET A 236 -0.29 -5.37 16.27
CA MET A 236 -1.52 -4.62 16.58
C MET A 236 -2.58 -5.51 17.23
N LEU A 237 -2.77 -6.74 16.75
CA LEU A 237 -3.69 -7.71 17.34
C LEU A 237 -3.28 -8.11 18.76
N CYS A 238 -1.98 -8.31 18.99
CA CYS A 238 -1.43 -8.61 20.31
C CYS A 238 -1.58 -7.45 21.32
N GLU A 239 -1.52 -6.20 20.85
CA GLU A 239 -1.71 -5.02 21.72
C GLU A 239 -3.16 -4.90 22.20
N LYS A 240 -4.12 -5.07 21.27
CA LYS A 240 -5.57 -5.07 21.57
C LYS A 240 -6.02 -6.28 22.39
N ALA A 241 -5.23 -7.36 22.42
CA ALA A 241 -5.57 -8.55 23.21
C ALA A 241 -5.52 -8.28 24.74
N PRO A 242 -6.48 -8.81 25.52
CA PRO A 242 -6.48 -8.69 26.97
C PRO A 242 -5.24 -9.35 27.58
N GLN A 243 -4.71 -8.77 28.66
CA GLN A 243 -3.36 -9.05 29.17
C GLN A 243 -3.08 -10.55 29.42
N SER A 244 -4.06 -11.33 29.88
CA SER A 244 -3.94 -12.78 30.10
C SER A 244 -3.74 -13.59 28.82
N PHE A 245 -4.17 -13.08 27.67
CA PHE A 245 -4.14 -13.76 26.37
C PHE A 245 -3.06 -13.24 25.41
N ARG A 246 -2.31 -12.19 25.78
CA ARG A 246 -1.24 -11.61 24.94
C ARG A 246 -0.16 -12.62 24.55
N LEU A 247 0.31 -13.41 25.52
CA LEU A 247 1.38 -14.39 25.29
C LEU A 247 0.93 -15.57 24.39
N PRO A 248 -0.23 -16.23 24.61
CA PRO A 248 -0.71 -17.23 23.66
C PRO A 248 -1.08 -16.64 22.30
N ALA A 249 -1.63 -15.41 22.23
CA ALA A 249 -1.88 -14.75 20.95
C ALA A 249 -0.59 -14.53 20.14
N LEU A 250 0.48 -14.07 20.80
CA LEU A 250 1.80 -13.89 20.18
C LEU A 250 2.40 -15.22 19.68
N VAL A 251 2.25 -16.31 20.45
CA VAL A 251 2.72 -17.64 20.02
C VAL A 251 1.95 -18.15 18.81
N VAL A 252 0.63 -17.96 18.76
CA VAL A 252 -0.20 -18.33 17.61
C VAL A 252 0.18 -17.48 16.38
N ALA A 253 0.34 -16.16 16.56
CA ALA A 253 0.75 -15.23 15.52
C ALA A 253 2.09 -15.61 14.88
N VAL A 254 3.15 -15.79 15.70
CA VAL A 254 4.47 -16.22 15.21
C VAL A 254 4.39 -17.58 14.48
N PHE A 255 3.55 -18.50 14.95
CA PHE A 255 3.33 -19.77 14.27
C PHE A 255 2.60 -19.61 12.92
N THR A 256 1.56 -18.76 12.83
CA THR A 256 0.85 -18.49 11.58
C THR A 256 1.72 -17.76 10.56
N THR A 257 2.47 -16.74 10.97
CA THR A 257 3.43 -16.06 10.09
C THR A 257 4.54 -17.00 9.62
N TYR A 258 5.01 -17.94 10.46
CA TYR A 258 5.98 -18.95 10.02
C TYR A 258 5.42 -19.86 8.92
N TRP A 259 4.18 -20.34 9.05
CA TRP A 259 3.53 -21.15 8.01
C TRP A 259 3.33 -20.37 6.71
N ILE A 260 2.78 -19.15 6.80
CA ILE A 260 2.59 -18.26 5.64
C ILE A 260 3.93 -18.00 4.93
N PHE A 261 5.02 -17.82 5.68
CA PHE A 261 6.35 -17.63 5.12
C PHE A 261 6.87 -18.89 4.41
N MET A 262 6.63 -20.09 4.95
CA MET A 262 7.01 -21.35 4.30
C MET A 262 6.25 -21.53 2.97
N ASP A 263 4.92 -21.40 2.99
CA ASP A 263 4.08 -21.50 1.79
C ASP A 263 4.49 -20.47 0.72
N TRP A 264 4.84 -19.24 1.14
CA TRP A 264 5.36 -18.19 0.28
C TRP A 264 6.70 -18.56 -0.38
N GLN A 265 7.64 -19.15 0.37
CA GLN A 265 8.91 -19.62 -0.20
C GLN A 265 8.70 -20.75 -1.20
N ASP A 266 7.81 -21.71 -0.92
CA ASP A 266 7.53 -22.83 -1.83
C ASP A 266 6.88 -22.36 -3.15
N ILE A 267 6.00 -21.35 -3.09
CA ILE A 267 5.45 -20.68 -4.27
C ILE A 267 6.55 -19.96 -5.06
N LEU A 268 7.44 -19.22 -4.39
CA LEU A 268 8.56 -18.54 -5.04
C LEU A 268 9.55 -19.53 -5.69
N GLU A 269 9.86 -20.65 -5.03
CA GLU A 269 10.73 -21.69 -5.59
C GLU A 269 10.12 -22.31 -6.84
N SER A 270 8.83 -22.68 -6.76
CA SER A 270 8.07 -23.21 -7.89
C SER A 270 8.03 -22.24 -9.07
N ALA A 271 7.90 -20.94 -8.80
CA ALA A 271 7.89 -19.89 -9.81
C ALA A 271 9.25 -19.64 -10.49
N LYS A 272 10.39 -19.98 -9.87
CA LYS A 272 11.73 -19.77 -10.48
C LYS A 272 11.87 -20.47 -11.83
N SER A 273 11.31 -21.67 -11.97
CA SER A 273 11.34 -22.45 -13.21
C SER A 273 10.70 -21.74 -14.41
N ILE A 274 9.79 -20.79 -14.17
CA ILE A 274 9.14 -19.97 -15.22
C ILE A 274 10.12 -18.92 -15.79
N PHE A 275 11.13 -18.54 -15.01
CA PHE A 275 12.13 -17.52 -15.38
C PHE A 275 13.46 -18.10 -15.85
N GLU A 276 13.66 -19.42 -15.74
CA GLU A 276 14.86 -20.06 -16.27
C GLU A 276 14.86 -19.99 -17.81
N PRO A 277 15.99 -19.63 -18.45
CA PRO A 277 16.11 -19.72 -19.90
C PRO A 277 15.86 -21.16 -20.35
N PRO A 278 15.11 -21.39 -21.44
CA PRO A 278 14.87 -22.74 -21.93
C PRO A 278 16.22 -23.43 -22.17
N ALA A 279 16.36 -24.65 -21.63
CA ALA A 279 17.59 -25.41 -21.67
C ALA A 279 18.13 -25.45 -23.11
N LYS A 280 19.36 -24.99 -23.31
CA LYS A 280 19.99 -24.93 -24.62
C LYS A 280 19.92 -26.34 -25.24
N PRO A 281 19.26 -26.54 -26.40
CA PRO A 281 19.06 -27.87 -26.94
C PRO A 281 20.41 -28.55 -27.09
N ALA A 282 20.51 -29.77 -26.55
CA ALA A 282 21.75 -30.51 -26.53
C ALA A 282 22.31 -30.59 -27.95
N SER A 283 23.50 -30.02 -28.16
CA SER A 283 24.17 -30.07 -29.45
C SER A 283 24.27 -31.53 -29.89
N PRO A 284 23.76 -31.90 -31.07
CA PRO A 284 23.68 -33.30 -31.47
C PRO A 284 25.07 -33.90 -31.36
N SER A 285 25.20 -34.91 -30.50
CA SER A 285 26.47 -35.60 -30.27
C SER A 285 26.94 -36.16 -31.61
N THR A 286 28.05 -35.65 -32.11
CA THR A 286 28.68 -36.14 -33.34
C THR A 286 28.88 -37.64 -33.22
N VAL A 287 28.01 -38.41 -33.88
CA VAL A 287 28.11 -39.87 -33.93
C VAL A 287 29.40 -40.17 -34.69
N GLY A 288 30.38 -40.71 -33.98
CA GLY A 288 31.67 -41.07 -34.56
C GLY A 288 31.49 -42.15 -35.61
N SER A 289 32.05 -41.91 -36.80
CA SER A 289 32.25 -42.88 -37.86
C SER A 289 33.58 -43.60 -37.70
#